data_AF-A0AAQ6IMX6-F1
#
_entry.id   AF-A0AAQ6IMX6-F1
#
_cell.length_a   1.000
_cell.length_b   1.000
_cell.length_c   1.000
_cell.angle_alpha   90.00
_cell.angle_beta   90.00
_cell.angle_gamma   90.00
#
_symmetry.space_group_name_H-M   'P 1'
#
loop_
_entity.id
_entity.type
_entity.pdbx_description
1 polymer ?
#
loop_
_entity_poly.entity_id
_entity_poly.type
_entity_poly.pdbx_seq_one_letter_code
_entity_poly.pdbx_strand_id
1 'polypeptide(L)'
;ISAMVRILIKGGKVVNDDCTQEADVYIENGIIQQVGKELMIPGGAKVIDASGKLVLPGGIDTSVHLEESFMNAITADDYYSGTKVRAEMEKLVREKGVNSFQMFMAYKDMFMLRDSELFQALQHCKDIGAIARVHAENGELVAEGAKETLDLGISGPEGIEISRPEEMEAEATHRAITIANRAHCPIYLVNVSSMSAGDELATAKMQGKVVHGETTIAHAVLNGMQYYHQDWAYAAAHVTVPPLRLDPSTPNFLMSLLGNDTLNVLTSDHRPFTIKQRAMGKDDFTKIPHGLPGIQDRMSVIWEKGVIGGKMDENRFVAVTSSNAAKIYNLYPRKGRIIPGADADIVVWDPEGSKTISVENQVQGGDINLYEGLRCHGVPLVTISRGRLVYENGIFTCAEGSGKFCPLRTFPDYLYKKMVQREKCQAVKAVEREPYTGDVVAVVNSSKRDFGASDLDTPTRPCTRHGGVRDLHESSFSLSGEKRTTRD
;
A
#
# COMPACT_ATOMS: atom_id res chain seq x y z
N ILE A 1 -30.22 17.11 -22.86
CA ILE A 1 -29.35 18.22 -22.44
C ILE A 1 -29.25 18.13 -20.92
N SER A 2 -28.12 17.70 -20.36
CA SER A 2 -27.92 17.70 -18.90
C SER A 2 -28.04 19.14 -18.43
N ALA A 3 -28.90 19.41 -17.44
CA ALA A 3 -28.96 20.73 -16.82
C ALA A 3 -27.55 21.14 -16.35
N MET A 4 -27.17 22.38 -16.67
CA MET A 4 -25.87 22.95 -16.30
C MET A 4 -25.84 23.16 -14.78
N VAL A 5 -25.10 22.32 -14.06
CA VAL A 5 -24.99 22.39 -12.60
C VAL A 5 -23.91 23.41 -12.25
N ARG A 6 -24.31 24.46 -11.53
CA ARG A 6 -23.44 25.54 -11.04
C ARG A 6 -23.57 25.60 -9.53
N ILE A 7 -22.43 25.57 -8.82
CA ILE A 7 -22.37 25.61 -7.36
C ILE A 7 -21.42 26.72 -6.94
N LEU A 8 -21.80 27.50 -5.93
CA LEU A 8 -20.94 28.44 -5.23
C LEU A 8 -20.81 27.99 -3.78
N ILE A 9 -19.62 27.63 -3.35
CA ILE A 9 -19.31 27.44 -1.92
C ILE A 9 -18.86 28.81 -1.40
N LYS A 10 -19.55 29.35 -0.41
CA LYS A 10 -19.38 30.73 0.05
C LYS A 10 -19.00 30.81 1.53
N GLY A 11 -18.05 31.70 1.88
CA GLY A 11 -17.70 32.03 3.27
C GLY A 11 -16.79 31.02 3.99
N GLY A 12 -16.24 30.04 3.26
CA GLY A 12 -15.36 29.01 3.83
C GLY A 12 -13.88 29.36 3.85
N LYS A 13 -13.10 28.51 4.50
CA LYS A 13 -11.63 28.50 4.42
C LYS A 13 -11.18 27.38 3.49
N VAL A 14 -10.60 27.73 2.36
CA VAL A 14 -9.95 26.76 1.47
C VAL A 14 -8.66 26.29 2.12
N VAL A 15 -8.54 24.99 2.35
CA VAL A 15 -7.35 24.35 2.91
C VAL A 15 -6.75 23.46 1.83
N ASN A 16 -5.55 23.81 1.38
CA ASN A 16 -4.73 22.94 0.56
C ASN A 16 -3.55 22.40 1.40
N ASP A 17 -2.73 21.55 0.80
CA ASP A 17 -1.56 20.98 1.47
C ASP A 17 -0.43 21.98 1.78
N ASP A 18 -0.47 23.17 1.19
CA ASP A 18 0.52 24.23 1.34
C ASP A 18 0.07 25.40 2.23
N CYS A 19 -1.21 25.77 2.21
CA CYS A 19 -1.74 26.83 3.06
C CYS A 19 -3.27 26.80 3.21
N THR A 20 -3.76 27.58 4.18
CA THR A 20 -5.18 27.87 4.40
C THR A 20 -5.47 29.33 4.09
N GLN A 21 -6.56 29.58 3.35
CA GLN A 21 -7.01 30.93 3.02
C GLN A 21 -8.54 31.04 3.01
N GLU A 22 -9.07 32.19 3.39
CA GLU A 22 -10.48 32.51 3.19
C GLU A 22 -10.77 32.76 1.72
N ALA A 23 -11.67 31.96 1.13
CA ALA A 23 -12.06 32.10 -0.25
C ALA A 23 -13.41 31.40 -0.51
N ASP A 24 -14.17 31.98 -1.44
CA ASP A 24 -15.29 31.31 -2.08
C ASP A 24 -14.77 30.42 -3.22
N VAL A 25 -15.53 29.39 -3.57
CA VAL A 25 -15.20 28.45 -4.66
C VAL A 25 -16.38 28.34 -5.61
N TYR A 26 -16.17 28.76 -6.86
CA TYR A 26 -17.17 28.64 -7.92
C TYR A 26 -16.90 27.42 -8.80
N ILE A 27 -17.94 26.62 -8.99
CA ILE A 27 -17.91 25.35 -9.71
C ILE A 27 -18.90 25.40 -10.87
N GLU A 28 -18.44 24.97 -12.03
CA GLU A 28 -19.28 24.83 -13.21
C GLU A 28 -18.80 23.63 -14.05
N ASN A 29 -19.75 22.84 -14.53
CA ASN A 29 -19.51 21.69 -15.40
C ASN A 29 -18.48 20.68 -14.85
N GLY A 30 -18.48 20.49 -13.54
CA GLY A 30 -17.60 19.52 -12.87
C GLY A 30 -16.18 20.01 -12.60
N ILE A 31 -15.89 21.27 -12.89
CA ILE A 31 -14.56 21.89 -12.76
C ILE A 31 -14.65 23.12 -11.85
N ILE A 32 -13.62 23.35 -11.05
CA ILE A 32 -13.46 24.57 -10.28
C ILE A 32 -13.09 25.70 -11.25
N GLN A 33 -13.91 26.74 -11.36
CA GLN A 33 -13.69 27.85 -12.29
C GLN A 33 -12.96 29.02 -11.63
N GLN A 34 -13.31 29.35 -10.39
CA GLN A 34 -12.74 30.47 -9.66
C GLN A 34 -12.58 30.12 -8.18
N VAL A 35 -11.51 30.63 -7.57
CA VAL A 35 -11.25 30.59 -6.13
C VAL A 35 -10.80 31.99 -5.71
N GLY A 36 -11.50 32.61 -4.75
CA GLY A 36 -11.19 33.97 -4.34
C GLY A 36 -12.31 34.60 -3.51
N LYS A 37 -12.11 35.84 -3.08
CA LYS A 37 -13.12 36.63 -2.34
C LYS A 37 -14.03 37.36 -3.33
N GLU A 38 -15.30 37.51 -2.98
CA GLU A 38 -16.28 38.34 -3.72
C GLU A 38 -16.39 37.96 -5.21
N LEU A 39 -16.53 36.66 -5.49
CA LEU A 39 -16.54 36.15 -6.86
C LEU A 39 -17.72 36.71 -7.68
N MET A 40 -17.42 37.20 -8.90
CA MET A 40 -18.43 37.53 -9.90
C MET A 40 -18.83 36.25 -10.64
N ILE A 41 -20.02 35.73 -10.35
CA ILE A 41 -20.53 34.49 -10.94
C ILE A 41 -21.86 34.69 -11.68
N PRO A 42 -22.14 33.89 -12.72
CA PRO A 42 -23.45 33.90 -13.37
C PRO A 42 -24.59 33.53 -12.40
N GLY A 43 -25.74 34.19 -12.50
CA GLY A 43 -26.91 33.94 -11.64
C GLY A 43 -27.52 32.55 -11.79
N GLY A 44 -28.15 32.02 -10.72
CA GLY A 44 -28.79 30.70 -10.70
C GLY A 44 -27.88 29.54 -10.26
N ALA A 45 -26.73 29.83 -9.65
CA ALA A 45 -25.92 28.81 -8.98
C ALA A 45 -26.53 28.40 -7.63
N LYS A 46 -26.45 27.12 -7.26
CA LYS A 46 -26.74 26.66 -5.90
C LYS A 46 -25.66 27.21 -4.97
N VAL A 47 -26.06 27.98 -3.96
CA VAL A 47 -25.13 28.49 -2.94
C VAL A 47 -25.08 27.50 -1.78
N ILE A 48 -23.87 27.14 -1.37
CA ILE A 48 -23.57 26.33 -0.19
C ILE A 48 -22.84 27.23 0.79
N ASP A 49 -23.45 27.44 1.96
CA ASP A 49 -22.84 28.22 3.03
C ASP A 49 -21.78 27.38 3.74
N ALA A 50 -20.53 27.84 3.69
CA ALA A 50 -19.38 27.25 4.34
C ALA A 50 -18.83 28.15 5.45
N SER A 51 -19.63 29.08 5.98
CA SER A 51 -19.22 29.95 7.08
C SER A 51 -18.75 29.16 8.31
N GLY A 52 -17.52 29.43 8.75
CA GLY A 52 -16.87 28.68 9.83
C GLY A 52 -16.52 27.23 9.47
N LYS A 53 -16.56 26.86 8.19
CA LYS A 53 -16.24 25.51 7.68
C LYS A 53 -14.96 25.55 6.85
N LEU A 54 -14.36 24.39 6.67
CA LEU A 54 -13.21 24.20 5.79
C LEU A 54 -13.68 23.66 4.44
N VAL A 55 -12.99 24.03 3.37
CA VAL A 55 -13.24 23.58 2.00
C VAL A 55 -12.00 22.83 1.54
N LEU A 56 -12.10 21.51 1.55
CA LEU A 56 -10.97 20.58 1.35
C LEU A 56 -11.10 19.88 0.00
N PRO A 57 -9.99 19.48 -0.65
CA PRO A 57 -10.05 18.46 -1.69
C PRO A 57 -10.71 17.19 -1.15
N GLY A 58 -11.52 16.52 -1.99
CA GLY A 58 -12.07 15.22 -1.64
C GLY A 58 -10.96 14.22 -1.31
N GLY A 59 -11.16 13.41 -0.26
CA GLY A 59 -10.22 12.38 0.13
C GLY A 59 -10.00 11.36 -0.98
N ILE A 60 -8.74 10.97 -1.19
CA ILE A 60 -8.35 9.88 -2.09
C ILE A 60 -7.93 8.71 -1.22
N ASP A 61 -8.61 7.57 -1.38
CA ASP A 61 -8.23 6.32 -0.73
C ASP A 61 -7.44 5.46 -1.71
N THR A 62 -6.23 5.05 -1.34
CA THR A 62 -5.25 4.41 -2.23
C THR A 62 -5.28 2.88 -2.19
N SER A 63 -6.02 2.29 -1.26
CA SER A 63 -6.22 0.85 -1.11
C SER A 63 -7.67 0.57 -0.69
N VAL A 64 -8.45 0.01 -1.61
CA VAL A 64 -9.82 -0.46 -1.41
C VAL A 64 -10.00 -1.76 -2.19
N HIS A 65 -10.68 -2.74 -1.62
CA HIS A 65 -10.90 -4.06 -2.22
C HIS A 65 -12.40 -4.33 -2.25
N LEU A 66 -12.98 -4.15 -3.43
CA LEU A 66 -14.39 -4.35 -3.73
C LEU A 66 -14.49 -5.57 -4.69
N GLU A 67 -15.44 -6.48 -4.47
CA GLU A 67 -15.65 -7.89 -4.96
C GLU A 67 -14.44 -8.79 -4.91
N GLU A 68 -13.44 -8.46 -4.12
CA GLU A 68 -12.26 -9.29 -4.09
C GLU A 68 -12.63 -10.68 -3.55
N SER A 69 -12.49 -11.71 -4.39
CA SER A 69 -12.50 -13.08 -3.91
C SER A 69 -11.14 -13.34 -3.26
N PHE A 70 -11.12 -13.29 -1.93
CA PHE A 70 -9.92 -13.41 -1.12
C PHE A 70 -10.13 -14.46 -0.02
N MET A 71 -9.23 -15.44 0.06
CA MET A 71 -9.30 -16.54 1.05
C MET A 71 -10.67 -17.25 1.08
N ASN A 72 -11.24 -17.53 -0.09
CA ASN A 72 -12.56 -18.17 -0.27
C ASN A 72 -13.77 -17.37 0.24
N ALA A 73 -13.60 -16.10 0.60
CA ALA A 73 -14.69 -15.15 0.81
C ALA A 73 -14.70 -14.09 -0.29
N ILE A 74 -15.88 -13.60 -0.63
CA ILE A 74 -16.05 -12.41 -1.46
C ILE A 74 -16.25 -11.25 -0.48
N THR A 75 -15.51 -10.16 -0.65
CA THR A 75 -15.76 -8.92 0.10
C THR A 75 -17.19 -8.46 -0.06
N ALA A 76 -17.72 -7.69 0.89
CA ALA A 76 -19.12 -7.25 0.79
C ALA A 76 -19.43 -6.31 -0.40
N ASP A 77 -18.42 -5.71 -1.04
CA ASP A 77 -18.56 -4.75 -2.16
C ASP A 77 -18.18 -5.38 -3.54
N ASP A 78 -18.22 -4.68 -4.70
CA ASP A 78 -18.06 -5.27 -6.07
C ASP A 78 -16.99 -4.64 -7.06
N TYR A 79 -16.59 -5.27 -8.21
CA TYR A 79 -15.75 -4.86 -9.41
C TYR A 79 -14.70 -5.87 -10.03
N TYR A 80 -14.90 -6.14 -11.35
CA TYR A 80 -14.41 -7.24 -12.24
C TYR A 80 -13.05 -7.05 -13.00
N SER A 81 -12.49 -8.12 -13.63
CA SER A 81 -11.10 -8.67 -13.51
C SER A 81 -10.11 -8.69 -14.73
N GLY A 82 -8.85 -9.20 -14.53
CA GLY A 82 -8.05 -10.05 -15.50
C GLY A 82 -6.50 -9.84 -15.72
N THR A 83 -5.65 -10.90 -15.95
CA THR A 83 -4.14 -10.90 -16.16
C THR A 83 -3.44 -11.97 -17.13
N LYS A 84 -2.23 -11.63 -17.67
CA LYS A 84 -1.02 -12.29 -18.29
C LYS A 84 0.22 -11.34 -18.17
N VAL A 85 0.97 -11.46 -17.07
CA VAL A 85 1.64 -10.35 -16.37
C VAL A 85 2.55 -9.38 -17.18
N ARG A 86 3.75 -9.71 -17.69
CA ARG A 86 4.69 -8.66 -18.20
C ARG A 86 4.17 -7.86 -19.42
N ALA A 87 3.80 -8.58 -20.49
CA ALA A 87 3.25 -7.94 -21.68
C ALA A 87 1.92 -7.23 -21.36
N GLU A 88 1.16 -7.75 -20.39
CA GLU A 88 -0.02 -7.04 -19.93
C GLU A 88 0.27 -5.87 -19.02
N MET A 89 1.35 -5.83 -18.25
CA MET A 89 1.76 -4.64 -17.52
C MET A 89 2.02 -3.50 -18.51
N GLU A 90 2.69 -3.78 -19.63
CA GLU A 90 2.87 -2.79 -20.71
C GLU A 90 1.53 -2.38 -21.33
N LYS A 91 0.64 -3.34 -21.60
CA LYS A 91 -0.70 -3.07 -22.17
C LYS A 91 -1.56 -2.24 -21.22
N LEU A 92 -1.56 -2.58 -19.93
CA LEU A 92 -2.29 -1.88 -18.86
C LEU A 92 -1.80 -0.44 -18.75
N VAL A 93 -0.50 -0.24 -18.79
CA VAL A 93 0.13 1.09 -18.81
C VAL A 93 -0.25 1.89 -20.07
N ARG A 94 -0.05 1.31 -21.25
CA ARG A 94 -0.17 2.04 -22.53
C ARG A 94 -1.62 2.30 -22.93
N GLU A 95 -2.52 1.35 -22.65
CA GLU A 95 -3.88 1.35 -23.19
C GLU A 95 -4.97 1.49 -22.14
N LYS A 96 -4.68 1.14 -20.88
CA LYS A 96 -5.70 1.07 -19.81
C LYS A 96 -5.54 2.13 -18.73
N GLY A 97 -4.49 2.96 -18.79
CA GLY A 97 -4.29 4.03 -17.83
C GLY A 97 -3.98 3.53 -16.42
N VAL A 98 -3.23 2.43 -16.30
CA VAL A 98 -2.72 1.92 -15.04
C VAL A 98 -1.27 2.37 -14.89
N ASN A 99 -0.86 2.91 -13.74
CA ASN A 99 0.54 3.27 -13.50
C ASN A 99 1.10 2.69 -12.20
N SER A 100 0.43 1.73 -11.58
CA SER A 100 0.88 1.10 -10.34
C SER A 100 0.56 -0.40 -10.33
N PHE A 101 1.44 -1.18 -9.71
CA PHE A 101 1.31 -2.63 -9.60
C PHE A 101 1.57 -3.05 -8.16
N GLN A 102 0.75 -3.97 -7.64
CA GLN A 102 0.88 -4.55 -6.31
C GLN A 102 1.64 -5.87 -6.38
N MET A 103 2.62 -6.02 -5.49
CA MET A 103 3.41 -7.23 -5.31
C MET A 103 3.37 -7.66 -3.85
N PHE A 104 3.55 -8.96 -3.59
CA PHE A 104 3.51 -9.54 -2.25
C PHE A 104 4.81 -10.28 -1.96
N MET A 105 5.38 -10.03 -0.78
CA MET A 105 6.48 -10.83 -0.21
C MET A 105 5.97 -11.88 0.78
N ALA A 106 4.67 -11.82 1.09
CA ALA A 106 3.93 -12.77 1.92
C ALA A 106 2.99 -13.62 1.06
N TYR A 107 2.16 -14.46 1.72
CA TYR A 107 1.25 -15.39 1.07
C TYR A 107 1.99 -16.41 0.19
N LYS A 108 2.87 -17.18 0.84
CA LYS A 108 3.58 -18.31 0.23
C LYS A 108 2.61 -19.22 -0.52
N ASP A 109 3.04 -19.71 -1.68
CA ASP A 109 2.26 -20.57 -2.60
C ASP A 109 0.98 -19.95 -3.20
N MET A 110 0.68 -18.68 -2.92
CA MET A 110 -0.44 -17.94 -3.52
C MET A 110 -0.01 -16.71 -4.32
N PHE A 111 0.59 -15.72 -3.65
CA PHE A 111 0.94 -14.43 -4.26
C PHE A 111 2.42 -14.06 -4.12
N MET A 112 3.15 -14.77 -3.25
CA MET A 112 4.53 -14.45 -2.90
C MET A 112 5.47 -14.46 -4.11
N LEU A 113 6.19 -13.36 -4.32
CA LEU A 113 7.33 -13.30 -5.23
C LEU A 113 8.63 -13.55 -4.47
N ARG A 114 9.53 -14.33 -5.06
CA ARG A 114 10.91 -14.48 -4.59
C ARG A 114 11.73 -13.26 -4.99
N ASP A 115 12.88 -13.04 -4.33
CA ASP A 115 13.72 -11.87 -4.56
C ASP A 115 14.12 -11.65 -6.03
N SER A 116 14.41 -12.72 -6.77
CA SER A 116 14.75 -12.64 -8.19
C SER A 116 13.58 -12.16 -9.06
N GLU A 117 12.36 -12.60 -8.75
CA GLU A 117 11.12 -12.19 -9.42
C GLU A 117 10.76 -10.75 -9.05
N LEU A 118 10.89 -10.39 -7.78
CA LEU A 118 10.68 -9.02 -7.31
C LEU A 118 11.68 -8.06 -7.99
N PHE A 119 12.97 -8.41 -8.07
CA PHE A 119 13.96 -7.60 -8.77
C PHE A 119 13.58 -7.37 -10.24
N GLN A 120 13.19 -8.42 -10.96
CA GLN A 120 12.77 -8.31 -12.37
C GLN A 120 11.48 -7.48 -12.52
N ALA A 121 10.50 -7.66 -11.64
CA ALA A 121 9.26 -6.89 -11.63
C ALA A 121 9.52 -5.39 -11.37
N LEU A 122 10.44 -5.08 -10.45
CA LEU A 122 10.84 -3.70 -10.13
C LEU A 122 11.61 -3.05 -11.29
N GLN A 123 12.52 -3.78 -11.94
CA GLN A 123 13.16 -3.29 -13.17
C GLN A 123 12.12 -2.98 -14.26
N HIS A 124 11.14 -3.88 -14.46
CA HIS A 124 10.09 -3.66 -15.44
C HIS A 124 9.18 -2.48 -15.07
N CYS A 125 8.83 -2.31 -13.80
CA CYS A 125 8.08 -1.14 -13.33
C CYS A 125 8.83 0.17 -13.62
N LYS A 126 10.14 0.21 -13.39
CA LYS A 126 10.99 1.35 -13.75
C LYS A 126 10.92 1.64 -15.26
N ASP A 127 11.09 0.61 -16.10
CA ASP A 127 11.15 0.76 -17.55
C ASP A 127 9.85 1.33 -18.15
N ILE A 128 8.70 0.93 -17.59
CA ILE A 128 7.39 1.41 -18.03
C ILE A 128 6.91 2.65 -17.27
N GLY A 129 7.68 3.14 -16.29
CA GLY A 129 7.37 4.33 -15.49
C GLY A 129 6.23 4.13 -14.49
N ALA A 130 6.05 2.91 -13.98
CA ALA A 130 5.01 2.55 -13.02
C ALA A 130 5.51 2.60 -11.56
N ILE A 131 4.58 2.55 -10.63
CA ILE A 131 4.80 2.55 -9.18
C ILE A 131 4.75 1.11 -8.69
N ALA A 132 5.80 0.69 -7.99
CA ALA A 132 5.86 -0.63 -7.38
C ALA A 132 5.32 -0.58 -5.94
N ARG A 133 4.10 -1.07 -5.73
CA ARG A 133 3.50 -1.25 -4.41
C ARG A 133 3.90 -2.62 -3.85
N VAL A 134 4.38 -2.69 -2.62
CA VAL A 134 4.87 -3.94 -2.01
C VAL A 134 4.26 -4.14 -0.63
N HIS A 135 3.56 -5.27 -0.47
CA HIS A 135 3.19 -5.83 0.82
C HIS A 135 4.41 -6.58 1.39
N ALA A 136 5.00 -6.03 2.44
CA ALA A 136 6.31 -6.44 2.93
C ALA A 136 6.23 -7.15 4.28
N GLU A 137 5.93 -8.45 4.26
CA GLU A 137 6.21 -9.38 5.37
C GLU A 137 7.01 -10.56 4.81
N ASN A 138 7.86 -11.20 5.63
CA ASN A 138 8.60 -12.38 5.20
C ASN A 138 7.67 -13.60 5.09
N GLY A 139 7.22 -13.93 3.87
CA GLY A 139 6.23 -14.99 3.65
C GLY A 139 6.64 -16.40 4.04
N GLU A 140 7.95 -16.71 4.05
CA GLU A 140 8.44 -18.01 4.54
C GLU A 140 8.29 -18.10 6.06
N LEU A 141 8.73 -17.07 6.78
CA LEU A 141 8.63 -17.02 8.24
C LEU A 141 7.18 -16.90 8.72
N VAL A 142 6.32 -16.17 7.99
CA VAL A 142 4.88 -16.11 8.27
C VAL A 142 4.24 -17.50 8.14
N ALA A 143 4.64 -18.29 7.13
CA ALA A 143 4.09 -19.63 6.93
C ALA A 143 4.52 -20.61 8.04
N GLU A 144 5.80 -20.62 8.40
CA GLU A 144 6.30 -21.44 9.51
C GLU A 144 5.74 -20.98 10.86
N GLY A 145 5.68 -19.67 11.11
CA GLY A 145 5.11 -19.11 12.34
C GLY A 145 3.63 -19.44 12.50
N ALA A 146 2.85 -19.44 11.41
CA ALA A 146 1.46 -19.83 11.45
C ALA A 146 1.27 -21.32 11.81
N LYS A 147 2.11 -22.18 11.20
CA LYS A 147 2.13 -23.61 11.51
C LYS A 147 2.53 -23.87 12.96
N GLU A 148 3.61 -23.26 13.43
CA GLU A 148 4.07 -23.37 14.82
C GLU A 148 3.00 -22.94 15.82
N THR A 149 2.34 -21.82 15.55
CA THR A 149 1.25 -21.30 16.40
C THR A 149 0.09 -22.29 16.51
N LEU A 150 -0.32 -22.90 15.39
CA LEU A 150 -1.34 -23.95 15.39
C LEU A 150 -0.87 -25.24 16.10
N ASP A 151 0.38 -25.66 15.92
CA ASP A 151 0.98 -26.83 16.57
C ASP A 151 1.05 -26.67 18.09
N LEU A 152 1.16 -25.43 18.59
CA LEU A 152 1.04 -25.07 20.01
C LEU A 152 -0.41 -25.07 20.54
N GLY A 153 -1.39 -25.34 19.68
CA GLY A 153 -2.82 -25.34 20.02
C GLY A 153 -3.44 -23.95 20.07
N ILE A 154 -2.76 -22.92 19.54
CA ILE A 154 -3.28 -21.55 19.48
C ILE A 154 -4.00 -21.38 18.14
N SER A 155 -5.32 -21.46 18.18
CA SER A 155 -6.18 -21.38 16.99
C SER A 155 -7.05 -20.12 16.93
N GLY A 156 -7.05 -19.30 17.99
CA GLY A 156 -7.84 -18.07 18.08
C GLY A 156 -7.23 -16.90 17.29
N PRO A 157 -7.97 -15.78 17.13
CA PRO A 157 -7.53 -14.61 16.36
C PRO A 157 -6.18 -14.04 16.78
N GLU A 158 -5.80 -14.16 18.06
CA GLU A 158 -4.48 -13.79 18.59
C GLU A 158 -3.31 -14.49 17.87
N GLY A 159 -3.56 -15.67 17.28
CA GLY A 159 -2.58 -16.36 16.46
C GLY A 159 -2.11 -15.53 15.26
N ILE A 160 -2.92 -14.59 14.74
CA ILE A 160 -2.51 -13.71 13.64
C ILE A 160 -1.40 -12.74 14.04
N GLU A 161 -1.29 -12.36 15.32
CA GLU A 161 -0.23 -11.45 15.78
C GLU A 161 1.02 -12.26 16.15
N ILE A 162 0.82 -13.35 16.89
CA ILE A 162 1.88 -14.27 17.34
C ILE A 162 2.66 -14.89 16.17
N SER A 163 1.95 -15.30 15.10
CA SER A 163 2.57 -15.98 13.96
C SER A 163 3.45 -15.08 13.07
N ARG A 164 3.39 -13.76 13.27
CA ARG A 164 3.99 -12.76 12.39
C ARG A 164 4.35 -11.45 13.13
N PRO A 165 5.25 -11.54 14.14
CA PRO A 165 5.76 -10.38 14.87
C PRO A 165 6.38 -9.35 13.92
N GLU A 166 6.49 -8.10 14.40
CA GLU A 166 6.87 -6.96 13.56
C GLU A 166 8.24 -7.05 12.89
N GLU A 167 9.16 -7.86 13.42
CA GLU A 167 10.46 -8.12 12.80
C GLU A 167 10.34 -8.75 11.40
N MET A 168 9.29 -9.53 11.14
CA MET A 168 9.02 -10.11 9.82
C MET A 168 8.60 -9.04 8.80
N GLU A 169 7.92 -7.99 9.26
CA GLU A 169 7.57 -6.83 8.43
C GLU A 169 8.79 -5.94 8.19
N ALA A 170 9.58 -5.69 9.24
CA ALA A 170 10.79 -4.88 9.17
C ALA A 170 11.84 -5.49 8.23
N GLU A 171 12.13 -6.79 8.35
CA GLU A 171 13.07 -7.50 7.47
C GLU A 171 12.63 -7.39 6.00
N ALA A 172 11.38 -7.71 5.71
CA ALA A 172 10.86 -7.66 4.35
C ALA A 172 10.85 -6.23 3.81
N THR A 173 10.53 -5.23 4.64
CA THR A 173 10.61 -3.81 4.27
C THR A 173 12.04 -3.42 3.90
N HIS A 174 13.01 -3.77 4.74
CA HIS A 174 14.43 -3.54 4.48
C HIS A 174 14.90 -4.20 3.16
N ARG A 175 14.52 -5.47 2.95
CA ARG A 175 14.86 -6.24 1.75
C ARG A 175 14.22 -5.65 0.50
N ALA A 176 12.93 -5.30 0.53
CA ALA A 176 12.22 -4.69 -0.59
C ALA A 176 12.87 -3.37 -1.02
N ILE A 177 13.19 -2.50 -0.04
CA ILE A 177 13.88 -1.23 -0.26
C ILE A 177 15.26 -1.46 -0.90
N THR A 178 15.99 -2.46 -0.42
CA THR A 178 17.32 -2.80 -0.95
C THR A 178 17.24 -3.27 -2.40
N ILE A 179 16.32 -4.18 -2.71
CA ILE A 179 16.09 -4.67 -4.08
C ILE A 179 15.67 -3.52 -4.99
N ALA A 180 14.73 -2.67 -4.58
CA ALA A 180 14.26 -1.52 -5.36
C ALA A 180 15.37 -0.51 -5.63
N ASN A 181 16.21 -0.21 -4.64
CA ASN A 181 17.37 0.67 -4.82
C ASN A 181 18.39 0.06 -5.79
N ARG A 182 18.56 -1.27 -5.82
CA ARG A 182 19.40 -1.96 -6.81
C ARG A 182 18.77 -1.99 -8.21
N ALA A 183 17.45 -2.10 -8.30
CA ALA A 183 16.70 -2.05 -9.55
C ALA A 183 16.54 -0.62 -10.10
N HIS A 184 16.93 0.41 -9.33
CA HIS A 184 16.68 1.81 -9.63
C HIS A 184 15.19 2.10 -9.88
N CYS A 185 14.30 1.49 -9.08
CA CYS A 185 12.86 1.68 -9.13
C CYS A 185 12.39 2.45 -7.89
N PRO A 186 11.50 3.47 -8.00
CA PRO A 186 10.80 3.99 -6.84
C PRO A 186 9.90 2.90 -6.25
N ILE A 187 9.91 2.74 -4.93
CA ILE A 187 9.10 1.74 -4.22
C ILE A 187 8.10 2.42 -3.27
N TYR A 188 6.93 1.81 -3.14
CA TYR A 188 5.84 2.24 -2.28
C TYR A 188 5.46 1.08 -1.35
N LEU A 189 5.71 1.22 -0.05
CA LEU A 189 5.37 0.21 0.95
C LEU A 189 3.92 0.41 1.36
N VAL A 190 3.12 -0.66 1.31
CA VAL A 190 1.71 -0.62 1.68
C VAL A 190 1.52 -1.15 3.09
N ASN A 191 0.47 -0.67 3.77
CA ASN A 191 0.02 -1.17 5.07
C ASN A 191 1.11 -1.22 6.16
N VAL A 192 2.04 -0.25 6.20
CA VAL A 192 3.06 -0.18 7.27
C VAL A 192 2.36 -0.18 8.62
N SER A 193 2.57 -1.23 9.43
CA SER A 193 1.81 -1.47 10.66
C SER A 193 2.64 -1.36 11.94
N SER A 194 3.97 -1.42 11.83
CA SER A 194 4.87 -1.44 12.98
C SER A 194 5.83 -0.26 13.08
N MET A 195 6.35 -0.06 14.29
CA MET A 195 7.41 0.91 14.52
C MET A 195 8.69 0.50 13.80
N SER A 196 9.07 -0.78 13.86
CA SER A 196 10.27 -1.29 13.19
C SER A 196 10.25 -1.09 11.67
N ALA A 197 9.14 -1.37 10.98
CA ALA A 197 9.04 -1.09 9.55
C ALA A 197 9.04 0.42 9.24
N GLY A 198 8.45 1.23 10.13
CA GLY A 198 8.53 2.68 10.08
C GLY A 198 9.96 3.23 10.19
N ASP A 199 10.79 2.65 11.05
CA ASP A 199 12.20 3.01 11.21
C ASP A 199 13.06 2.61 10.01
N GLU A 200 12.79 1.45 9.40
CA GLU A 200 13.43 1.05 8.14
C GLU A 200 13.11 2.03 7.00
N LEU A 201 11.85 2.48 6.92
CA LEU A 201 11.41 3.50 5.98
C LEU A 201 12.11 4.85 6.23
N ALA A 202 12.17 5.29 7.49
CA ALA A 202 12.85 6.52 7.88
C ALA A 202 14.35 6.48 7.52
N THR A 203 15.01 5.38 7.88
CA THR A 203 16.43 5.15 7.60
C THR A 203 16.73 5.17 6.10
N ALA A 204 15.90 4.52 5.30
CA ALA A 204 16.01 4.53 3.85
C ALA A 204 15.83 5.93 3.25
N LYS A 205 14.88 6.72 3.77
CA LYS A 205 14.70 8.13 3.36
C LYS A 205 15.90 8.98 3.72
N MET A 206 16.48 8.83 4.92
CA MET A 206 17.70 9.53 5.33
C MET A 206 18.90 9.24 4.42
N GLN A 207 18.99 8.01 3.89
CA GLN A 207 20.01 7.60 2.92
C GLN A 207 19.73 8.11 1.48
N GLY A 208 18.65 8.86 1.27
CA GLY A 208 18.26 9.37 -0.05
C GLY A 208 17.76 8.28 -1.02
N LYS A 209 17.30 7.13 -0.50
CA LYS A 209 16.60 6.13 -1.31
C LYS A 209 15.22 6.67 -1.71
N VAL A 210 14.73 6.27 -2.88
CA VAL A 210 13.42 6.72 -3.37
C VAL A 210 12.34 5.75 -2.91
N VAL A 211 11.91 5.97 -1.66
CA VAL A 211 10.92 5.14 -0.98
C VAL A 211 9.78 6.02 -0.46
N HIS A 212 8.57 5.51 -0.59
CA HIS A 212 7.35 6.07 -0.04
C HIS A 212 6.62 4.99 0.74
N GLY A 213 5.79 5.39 1.70
CA GLY A 213 5.04 4.45 2.51
C GLY A 213 3.63 4.95 2.77
N GLU A 214 2.72 3.99 2.92
CA GLU A 214 1.36 4.21 3.39
C GLU A 214 1.10 3.36 4.63
N THR A 215 0.25 3.88 5.50
CA THR A 215 -0.33 3.11 6.59
C THR A 215 -1.85 3.19 6.50
N THR A 216 -2.53 2.29 7.20
CA THR A 216 -3.99 2.28 7.24
C THR A 216 -4.49 3.06 8.45
N ILE A 217 -5.72 3.56 8.37
CA ILE A 217 -6.42 4.13 9.52
C ILE A 217 -6.41 3.18 10.74
N ALA A 218 -6.59 1.87 10.52
CA ALA A 218 -6.60 0.90 11.60
C ALA A 218 -5.24 0.84 12.30
N HIS A 219 -4.14 0.74 11.54
CA HIS A 219 -2.78 0.72 12.11
C HIS A 219 -2.42 2.05 12.80
N ALA A 220 -2.86 3.18 12.26
CA ALA A 220 -2.57 4.49 12.83
C ALA A 220 -3.37 4.81 14.10
N VAL A 221 -4.39 4.01 14.46
CA VAL A 221 -5.33 4.34 15.56
C VAL A 221 -5.60 3.19 16.54
N LEU A 222 -5.53 1.95 16.10
CA LEU A 222 -5.81 0.75 16.90
C LEU A 222 -4.51 -0.04 17.16
N ASN A 223 -4.50 -0.83 18.23
CA ASN A 223 -3.40 -1.73 18.57
C ASN A 223 -3.87 -3.19 18.60
N GLY A 224 -2.94 -4.14 18.74
CA GLY A 224 -3.18 -5.58 18.70
C GLY A 224 -3.90 -6.14 19.92
N MET A 225 -4.15 -5.35 20.97
CA MET A 225 -4.90 -5.84 22.14
C MET A 225 -6.32 -6.31 21.77
N GLN A 226 -6.86 -5.83 20.65
CA GLN A 226 -8.16 -6.27 20.14
C GLN A 226 -8.20 -7.78 19.86
N TYR A 227 -7.07 -8.40 19.50
CA TYR A 227 -7.00 -9.84 19.23
C TYR A 227 -7.17 -10.71 20.47
N TYR A 228 -6.90 -10.15 21.66
CA TYR A 228 -6.98 -10.85 22.94
C TYR A 228 -8.32 -10.61 23.66
N HIS A 229 -9.29 -10.05 22.96
CA HIS A 229 -10.63 -9.88 23.49
C HIS A 229 -11.31 -11.23 23.72
N GLN A 230 -12.07 -11.36 24.82
CA GLN A 230 -12.71 -12.62 25.22
C GLN A 230 -13.81 -13.07 24.25
N ASP A 231 -14.48 -12.13 23.59
CA ASP A 231 -15.39 -12.43 22.48
C ASP A 231 -14.60 -12.67 21.19
N TRP A 232 -14.65 -13.90 20.70
CA TRP A 232 -14.03 -14.33 19.46
C TRP A 232 -14.48 -13.50 18.25
N ALA A 233 -15.77 -13.15 18.16
CA ALA A 233 -16.27 -12.40 17.01
C ALA A 233 -15.65 -11.01 16.94
N TYR A 234 -15.55 -10.34 18.09
CA TYR A 234 -14.88 -9.06 18.23
C TYR A 234 -13.39 -9.15 17.85
N ALA A 235 -12.68 -10.15 18.38
CA ALA A 235 -11.26 -10.35 18.07
C ALA A 235 -11.04 -10.65 16.58
N ALA A 236 -11.86 -11.53 16.00
CA ALA A 236 -11.81 -11.89 14.58
C ALA A 236 -12.12 -10.70 13.65
N ALA A 237 -12.92 -9.73 14.09
CA ALA A 237 -13.25 -8.52 13.32
C ALA A 237 -12.03 -7.64 13.02
N HIS A 238 -10.98 -7.74 13.84
CA HIS A 238 -9.74 -6.97 13.72
C HIS A 238 -8.65 -7.70 12.91
N VAL A 239 -8.91 -8.93 12.46
CA VAL A 239 -7.93 -9.76 11.74
C VAL A 239 -7.64 -9.14 10.37
N THR A 240 -6.40 -8.72 10.19
CA THR A 240 -5.83 -8.14 8.97
C THR A 240 -4.34 -8.40 8.91
N VAL A 241 -3.70 -8.04 7.79
CA VAL A 241 -2.26 -8.19 7.61
C VAL A 241 -1.59 -6.96 6.95
N PRO A 242 -0.36 -6.60 7.35
CA PRO A 242 0.30 -7.04 8.59
C PRO A 242 -0.61 -6.73 9.81
N PRO A 243 -0.52 -7.46 10.92
CA PRO A 243 -1.50 -7.35 12.00
C PRO A 243 -1.35 -6.02 12.75
N LEU A 244 -2.39 -5.64 13.49
CA LEU A 244 -2.29 -4.59 14.51
C LEU A 244 -1.24 -5.02 15.55
N ARG A 245 -0.37 -4.11 15.98
CA ARG A 245 0.75 -4.44 16.88
C ARG A 245 0.38 -4.29 18.35
N LEU A 246 0.82 -5.22 19.20
CA LEU A 246 0.48 -5.21 20.63
C LEU A 246 0.99 -3.96 21.36
N ASP A 247 2.13 -3.41 20.94
CA ASP A 247 2.69 -2.22 21.57
C ASP A 247 1.72 -1.03 21.44
N PRO A 248 1.17 -0.52 22.56
CA PRO A 248 0.16 0.53 22.55
C PRO A 248 0.69 1.89 22.07
N SER A 249 2.01 2.06 21.93
CA SER A 249 2.63 3.26 21.38
C SER A 249 2.65 3.28 19.84
N THR A 250 2.48 2.11 19.19
CA THR A 250 2.54 1.97 17.72
C THR A 250 1.62 2.96 16.98
N PRO A 251 0.33 3.12 17.32
CA PRO A 251 -0.55 4.06 16.62
C PRO A 251 -0.04 5.51 16.68
N ASN A 252 0.40 5.93 17.88
CA ASN A 252 0.95 7.28 18.09
C ASN A 252 2.24 7.51 17.31
N PHE A 253 3.09 6.47 17.20
CA PHE A 253 4.31 6.51 16.42
C PHE A 253 4.01 6.65 14.92
N LEU A 254 3.14 5.80 14.37
CA LEU A 254 2.74 5.86 12.95
C LEU A 254 2.05 7.19 12.62
N MET A 255 1.23 7.72 13.52
CA MET A 255 0.63 9.06 13.38
C MET A 255 1.69 10.16 13.30
N SER A 256 2.76 10.04 14.09
CA SER A 256 3.88 10.98 14.06
C SER A 256 4.69 10.85 12.75
N LEU A 257 4.84 9.63 12.23
CA LEU A 257 5.45 9.40 10.91
C LEU A 257 4.60 9.97 9.76
N LEU A 258 3.27 9.96 9.88
CA LEU A 258 2.39 10.67 8.95
C LEU A 258 2.57 12.19 9.07
N GLY A 259 2.64 12.71 10.30
CA GLY A 259 2.87 14.13 10.57
C GLY A 259 4.20 14.66 10.03
N ASN A 260 5.25 13.83 10.03
CA ASN A 260 6.61 14.23 9.62
C ASN A 260 7.00 13.82 8.18
N ASP A 261 6.07 13.26 7.39
CA ASP A 261 6.27 12.80 6.00
C ASP A 261 7.21 11.59 5.81
N THR A 262 7.53 10.87 6.87
CA THR A 262 8.10 9.52 6.76
C THR A 262 7.08 8.56 6.16
N LEU A 263 5.82 8.62 6.61
CA LEU A 263 4.68 8.04 5.92
C LEU A 263 3.96 9.12 5.13
N ASN A 264 3.54 8.80 3.90
CA ASN A 264 3.09 9.79 2.93
C ASN A 264 1.57 9.82 2.76
N VAL A 265 0.90 8.67 2.90
CA VAL A 265 -0.53 8.51 2.63
C VAL A 265 -1.19 7.69 3.73
N LEU A 266 -2.41 8.07 4.09
CA LEU A 266 -3.30 7.27 4.91
C LEU A 266 -4.42 6.68 4.06
N THR A 267 -4.54 5.35 4.08
CA THR A 267 -5.58 4.59 3.38
C THR A 267 -6.52 3.89 4.37
N SER A 268 -7.65 3.35 3.88
CA SER A 268 -8.47 2.43 4.68
C SER A 268 -8.02 0.98 4.57
N ASP A 269 -7.47 0.57 3.41
CA ASP A 269 -7.36 -0.83 3.01
C ASP A 269 -8.71 -1.56 3.13
N HIS A 270 -9.78 -0.88 2.71
CA HIS A 270 -11.15 -1.30 2.94
C HIS A 270 -11.41 -2.69 2.34
N ARG A 271 -11.66 -3.67 3.21
CA ARG A 271 -11.97 -5.04 2.82
C ARG A 271 -12.89 -5.70 3.86
N PRO A 272 -14.18 -5.30 3.93
CA PRO A 272 -15.08 -5.75 4.97
C PRO A 272 -15.51 -7.21 4.76
N PHE A 273 -15.50 -7.98 5.85
CA PHE A 273 -16.10 -9.30 5.96
C PHE A 273 -17.02 -9.34 7.17
N THR A 274 -18.21 -9.94 6.98
CA THR A 274 -19.16 -10.20 8.07
C THR A 274 -18.59 -11.18 9.09
N ILE A 275 -19.09 -11.18 10.32
CA ILE A 275 -18.71 -12.16 11.34
C ILE A 275 -18.97 -13.59 10.85
N LYS A 276 -20.06 -13.80 10.09
CA LYS A 276 -20.35 -15.11 9.49
C LYS A 276 -19.26 -15.57 8.52
N GLN A 277 -18.72 -14.67 7.70
CA GLN A 277 -17.58 -14.98 6.83
C GLN A 277 -16.32 -15.21 7.64
N ARG A 278 -16.09 -14.41 8.70
CA ARG A 278 -14.93 -14.59 9.57
C ARG A 278 -14.92 -15.93 10.28
N ALA A 279 -16.10 -16.43 10.67
CA ALA A 279 -16.28 -17.71 11.33
C ALA A 279 -15.80 -18.93 10.53
N MET A 280 -15.41 -18.77 9.26
CA MET A 280 -14.64 -19.78 8.52
C MET A 280 -13.35 -20.20 9.24
N GLY A 281 -12.74 -19.29 10.00
CA GLY A 281 -11.56 -19.56 10.81
C GLY A 281 -11.81 -19.68 12.32
N LYS A 282 -13.03 -20.04 12.74
CA LYS A 282 -13.37 -20.14 14.17
C LYS A 282 -12.50 -21.11 14.98
N ASP A 283 -12.01 -22.17 14.33
CA ASP A 283 -11.13 -23.19 14.92
C ASP A 283 -9.70 -23.13 14.33
N ASP A 284 -9.41 -22.13 13.49
CA ASP A 284 -8.14 -21.99 12.76
C ASP A 284 -8.01 -20.57 12.23
N PHE A 285 -7.22 -19.74 12.93
CA PHE A 285 -7.05 -18.33 12.58
C PHE A 285 -6.52 -18.10 11.16
N THR A 286 -5.80 -19.07 10.58
CA THR A 286 -5.25 -18.96 9.23
C THR A 286 -6.32 -18.97 8.14
N LYS A 287 -7.57 -19.33 8.50
CA LYS A 287 -8.75 -19.33 7.63
C LYS A 287 -9.66 -18.14 7.86
N ILE A 288 -9.34 -17.25 8.80
CA ILE A 288 -10.07 -15.98 8.95
C ILE A 288 -9.67 -15.08 7.78
N PRO A 289 -10.63 -14.60 6.95
CA PRO A 289 -10.32 -13.72 5.84
C PRO A 289 -9.76 -12.39 6.38
N HIS A 290 -8.57 -12.01 5.90
CA HIS A 290 -7.89 -10.79 6.33
C HIS A 290 -8.54 -9.56 5.71
N GLY A 291 -8.93 -8.56 6.49
CA GLY A 291 -9.45 -7.30 5.94
C GLY A 291 -10.29 -6.53 6.92
N LEU A 292 -10.35 -5.21 6.78
CA LEU A 292 -11.00 -4.30 7.74
C LEU A 292 -11.94 -3.31 7.05
N PRO A 293 -13.10 -2.95 7.65
CA PRO A 293 -13.85 -1.79 7.22
C PRO A 293 -13.13 -0.49 7.62
N GLY A 294 -13.47 0.64 6.99
CA GLY A 294 -12.82 1.92 7.31
C GLY A 294 -12.93 3.02 6.25
N ILE A 295 -13.46 2.75 5.05
CA ILE A 295 -13.55 3.76 3.98
C ILE A 295 -14.37 4.98 4.40
N GLN A 296 -15.46 4.77 5.15
CA GLN A 296 -16.34 5.83 5.63
C GLN A 296 -15.72 6.63 6.78
N ASP A 297 -14.95 5.96 7.64
CA ASP A 297 -14.44 6.52 8.88
C ASP A 297 -13.09 7.21 8.71
N ARG A 298 -12.37 6.88 7.62
CA ARG A 298 -11.00 7.34 7.32
C ARG A 298 -10.76 8.80 7.67
N MET A 299 -11.56 9.70 7.11
CA MET A 299 -11.34 11.15 7.25
C MET A 299 -11.66 11.69 8.65
N SER A 300 -12.75 11.25 9.29
CA SER A 300 -13.11 11.78 10.63
C SER A 300 -12.20 11.24 11.72
N VAL A 301 -11.81 9.97 11.64
CA VAL A 301 -10.93 9.38 12.65
C VAL A 301 -9.51 9.94 12.53
N ILE A 302 -8.97 10.14 11.33
CA ILE A 302 -7.65 10.79 11.18
C ILE A 302 -7.69 12.27 11.55
N TRP A 303 -8.83 12.96 11.36
CA TRP A 303 -9.01 14.30 11.88
C TRP A 303 -8.95 14.31 13.41
N GLU A 304 -9.71 13.45 14.08
CA GLU A 304 -9.73 13.33 15.54
C GLU A 304 -8.36 12.96 16.12
N LYS A 305 -7.70 11.94 15.56
CA LYS A 305 -6.43 11.43 16.13
C LYS A 305 -5.21 12.22 15.67
N GLY A 306 -5.23 12.75 14.46
CA GLY A 306 -4.13 13.48 13.87
C GLY A 306 -4.19 14.98 14.13
N VAL A 307 -5.29 15.63 13.74
CA VAL A 307 -5.44 17.10 13.81
C VAL A 307 -5.80 17.55 15.23
N ILE A 308 -6.91 17.04 15.77
CA ILE A 308 -7.33 17.36 17.15
C ILE A 308 -6.30 16.85 18.16
N GLY A 309 -5.71 15.68 17.90
CA GLY A 309 -4.60 15.13 18.68
C GLY A 309 -3.27 15.91 18.60
N GLY A 310 -3.19 16.97 17.78
CA GLY A 310 -2.02 17.85 17.68
C GLY A 310 -0.78 17.19 17.06
N LYS A 311 -0.96 16.11 16.29
CA LYS A 311 0.12 15.40 15.58
C LYS A 311 0.40 16.00 14.21
N MET A 312 -0.59 16.66 13.62
CA MET A 312 -0.47 17.36 12.34
C MET A 312 -1.47 18.52 12.28
N ASP A 313 -1.25 19.48 11.39
CA ASP A 313 -2.24 20.53 11.09
C ASP A 313 -3.21 20.09 9.98
N GLU A 314 -4.19 20.96 9.69
CA GLU A 314 -5.20 20.75 8.65
C GLU A 314 -4.60 20.65 7.23
N ASN A 315 -3.48 21.33 6.97
CA ASN A 315 -2.80 21.29 5.68
C ASN A 315 -2.12 19.93 5.47
N ARG A 316 -1.45 19.42 6.50
CA ARG A 316 -0.86 18.09 6.49
C ARG A 316 -1.93 16.99 6.44
N PHE A 317 -3.08 17.19 7.07
CA PHE A 317 -4.25 16.33 6.89
C PHE A 317 -4.66 16.25 5.40
N VAL A 318 -4.75 17.38 4.69
CA VAL A 318 -5.03 17.41 3.25
C VAL A 318 -3.94 16.68 2.46
N ALA A 319 -2.68 16.81 2.87
CA ALA A 319 -1.56 16.13 2.22
C ALA A 319 -1.70 14.60 2.28
N VAL A 320 -1.90 14.03 3.49
CA VAL A 320 -1.93 12.58 3.70
C VAL A 320 -3.24 11.91 3.27
N THR A 321 -4.33 12.67 3.13
CA THR A 321 -5.64 12.13 2.73
C THR A 321 -5.98 12.34 1.25
N SER A 322 -5.26 13.21 0.52
CA SER A 322 -5.54 13.48 -0.89
C SER A 322 -4.31 13.88 -1.72
N SER A 323 -3.59 14.94 -1.34
CA SER A 323 -2.61 15.60 -2.23
C SER A 323 -1.43 14.70 -2.57
N ASN A 324 -0.89 13.98 -1.58
CA ASN A 324 0.22 13.06 -1.79
C ASN A 324 -0.19 11.89 -2.68
N ALA A 325 -1.38 11.32 -2.47
CA ALA A 325 -1.92 10.29 -3.36
C ALA A 325 -2.05 10.82 -4.80
N ALA A 326 -2.63 12.00 -5.00
CA ALA A 326 -2.73 12.61 -6.33
C ALA A 326 -1.36 12.82 -6.99
N LYS A 327 -0.32 13.23 -6.24
CA LYS A 327 1.05 13.41 -6.76
C LYS A 327 1.70 12.07 -7.12
N ILE A 328 1.58 11.07 -6.25
CA ILE A 328 2.14 9.73 -6.41
C ILE A 328 1.53 9.05 -7.63
N TYR A 329 0.20 9.08 -7.76
CA TYR A 329 -0.53 8.43 -8.85
C TYR A 329 -0.72 9.31 -10.11
N ASN A 330 -0.06 10.47 -10.19
CA ASN A 330 -0.04 11.35 -11.38
C ASN A 330 -1.38 12.01 -11.76
N LEU A 331 -2.18 12.38 -10.77
CA LEU A 331 -3.43 13.14 -10.91
C LEU A 331 -3.36 14.57 -10.37
N TYR A 332 -2.26 14.98 -9.75
CA TYR A 332 -2.12 16.34 -9.23
C TYR A 332 -1.77 17.36 -10.35
N PRO A 333 -2.35 18.57 -10.36
CA PRO A 333 -3.32 19.12 -9.41
C PRO A 333 -4.78 18.93 -9.84
N ARG A 334 -5.07 18.10 -10.85
CA ARG A 334 -6.45 17.79 -11.28
C ARG A 334 -7.29 17.25 -10.11
N LYS A 335 -6.68 16.45 -9.24
CA LYS A 335 -7.24 16.03 -7.95
C LYS A 335 -6.33 16.44 -6.80
N GLY A 336 -6.86 16.43 -5.58
CA GLY A 336 -6.11 16.73 -4.37
C GLY A 336 -5.71 18.19 -4.22
N ARG A 337 -6.37 19.13 -4.92
CA ARG A 337 -6.15 20.56 -4.74
C ARG A 337 -7.38 21.38 -5.14
N ILE A 338 -7.68 22.43 -4.38
CA ILE A 338 -8.71 23.41 -4.67
C ILE A 338 -8.07 24.60 -5.39
N ILE A 339 -8.09 24.55 -6.73
CA ILE A 339 -7.63 25.64 -7.62
C ILE A 339 -8.46 25.68 -8.91
N PRO A 340 -8.50 26.81 -9.62
CA PRO A 340 -9.09 26.87 -10.97
C PRO A 340 -8.51 25.79 -11.90
N GLY A 341 -9.39 25.11 -12.63
CA GLY A 341 -9.05 24.03 -13.56
C GLY A 341 -9.01 22.61 -12.95
N ALA A 342 -9.04 22.46 -11.62
CA ALA A 342 -9.12 21.14 -10.98
C ALA A 342 -10.53 20.53 -11.07
N ASP A 343 -10.61 19.20 -10.96
CA ASP A 343 -11.89 18.50 -10.82
C ASP A 343 -12.60 19.02 -9.55
N ALA A 344 -13.90 19.31 -9.64
CA ALA A 344 -14.70 19.74 -8.49
C ALA A 344 -15.10 18.53 -7.63
N ASP A 345 -14.10 17.90 -7.03
CA ASP A 345 -14.21 16.88 -5.99
C ASP A 345 -13.83 17.54 -4.65
N ILE A 346 -14.85 17.98 -3.89
CA ILE A 346 -14.69 18.91 -2.76
C ILE A 346 -15.51 18.43 -1.57
N VAL A 347 -14.96 18.57 -0.37
CA VAL A 347 -15.69 18.38 0.89
C VAL A 347 -15.80 19.71 1.62
N VAL A 348 -17.02 20.09 2.00
CA VAL A 348 -17.22 21.12 3.03
C VAL A 348 -17.20 20.41 4.37
N TRP A 349 -16.15 20.67 5.13
CA TRP A 349 -15.82 20.00 6.38
C TRP A 349 -16.16 20.89 7.56
N ASP A 350 -16.91 20.35 8.52
CA ASP A 350 -17.21 21.03 9.78
C ASP A 350 -16.21 20.60 10.85
N PRO A 351 -15.19 21.42 11.17
CA PRO A 351 -14.16 21.05 12.16
C PRO A 351 -14.69 21.05 13.60
N GLU A 352 -15.78 21.78 13.88
CA GLU A 352 -16.41 21.87 15.22
C GLU A 352 -17.58 20.89 15.37
N GLY A 353 -18.16 20.45 14.25
CA GLY A 353 -19.12 19.36 14.23
C GLY A 353 -18.54 18.07 14.80
N SER A 354 -19.39 17.26 15.45
CA SER A 354 -18.98 15.97 16.00
C SER A 354 -19.98 14.87 15.71
N LYS A 355 -19.47 13.65 15.56
CA LYS A 355 -20.27 12.41 15.46
C LYS A 355 -19.67 11.34 16.37
N THR A 356 -20.50 10.42 16.83
CA THR A 356 -20.03 9.17 17.44
C THR A 356 -20.16 8.08 16.40
N ILE A 357 -19.07 7.39 16.11
CA ILE A 357 -19.06 6.29 15.14
C ILE A 357 -19.85 5.12 15.74
N SER A 358 -20.73 4.54 14.93
CA SER A 358 -21.47 3.34 15.29
C SER A 358 -21.85 2.54 14.05
N VAL A 359 -21.81 1.22 14.18
CA VAL A 359 -22.31 0.26 13.19
C VAL A 359 -23.78 0.50 12.81
N GLU A 360 -24.60 1.03 13.73
CA GLU A 360 -26.02 1.30 13.46
C GLU A 360 -26.22 2.41 12.41
N ASN A 361 -25.26 3.33 12.31
CA ASN A 361 -25.35 4.52 11.45
C ASN A 361 -24.37 4.48 10.27
N GLN A 362 -23.62 3.38 10.11
CA GLN A 362 -22.67 3.25 9.02
C GLN A 362 -23.38 2.88 7.71
N VAL A 363 -22.79 3.29 6.59
CA VAL A 363 -23.19 2.88 5.24
C VAL A 363 -22.19 1.91 4.61
N GLN A 364 -20.96 1.84 5.14
CA GLN A 364 -19.97 0.86 4.70
C GLN A 364 -20.41 -0.58 5.07
N GLY A 365 -19.91 -1.57 4.32
CA GLY A 365 -20.19 -2.98 4.61
C GLY A 365 -19.58 -3.47 5.92
N GLY A 366 -20.10 -4.60 6.40
CA GLY A 366 -19.70 -5.23 7.67
C GLY A 366 -20.74 -5.06 8.78
N ASP A 367 -20.74 -6.00 9.72
CA ASP A 367 -21.64 -6.09 10.87
C ASP A 367 -20.97 -5.64 12.19
N ILE A 368 -19.72 -5.14 12.11
CA ILE A 368 -18.98 -4.50 13.20
C ILE A 368 -18.25 -3.28 12.65
N ASN A 369 -18.21 -2.19 13.43
CA ASN A 369 -17.32 -1.05 13.19
C ASN A 369 -16.13 -1.11 14.17
N LEU A 370 -14.91 -0.92 13.67
CA LEU A 370 -13.69 -0.99 14.47
C LEU A 370 -13.51 0.21 15.42
N TYR A 371 -14.23 1.29 15.17
CA TYR A 371 -14.18 2.53 15.93
C TYR A 371 -15.50 2.76 16.69
N GLU A 372 -16.23 1.70 17.00
CA GLU A 372 -17.51 1.76 17.72
C GLU A 372 -17.40 2.62 18.98
N GLY A 373 -18.30 3.60 19.11
CA GLY A 373 -18.33 4.53 20.24
C GLY A 373 -17.27 5.64 20.20
N LEU A 374 -16.37 5.67 19.21
CA LEU A 374 -15.39 6.74 19.07
C LEU A 374 -16.09 8.04 18.66
N ARG A 375 -16.05 9.04 19.55
CA ARG A 375 -16.44 10.41 19.24
C ARG A 375 -15.35 11.07 18.39
N CYS A 376 -15.72 11.58 17.23
CA CYS A 376 -14.83 12.32 16.34
C CYS A 376 -15.39 13.73 16.13
N HIS A 377 -14.53 14.74 16.31
CA HIS A 377 -14.72 16.05 15.72
C HIS A 377 -14.33 16.02 14.24
N GLY A 378 -14.76 16.99 13.46
CA GLY A 378 -14.51 16.98 12.02
C GLY A 378 -15.45 16.02 11.30
N VAL A 379 -16.48 16.56 10.68
CA VAL A 379 -17.45 15.79 9.92
C VAL A 379 -17.66 16.39 8.53
N PRO A 380 -17.85 15.56 7.49
CA PRO A 380 -18.24 16.08 6.19
C PRO A 380 -19.68 16.59 6.29
N LEU A 381 -19.90 17.88 6.05
CA LEU A 381 -21.25 18.46 5.98
C LEU A 381 -21.82 18.29 4.58
N VAL A 382 -20.96 18.52 3.57
CA VAL A 382 -21.27 18.38 2.15
C VAL A 382 -20.13 17.65 1.45
N THR A 383 -20.48 16.72 0.57
CA THR A 383 -19.55 16.15 -0.42
C THR A 383 -20.02 16.46 -1.83
N ILE A 384 -19.13 17.02 -2.63
CA ILE A 384 -19.31 17.29 -4.05
C ILE A 384 -18.37 16.38 -4.81
N SER A 385 -18.91 15.63 -5.77
CA SER A 385 -18.12 14.82 -6.70
C SER A 385 -18.45 15.23 -8.12
N ARG A 386 -17.42 15.51 -8.93
CA ARG A 386 -17.54 15.96 -10.33
C ARG A 386 -18.50 17.15 -10.46
N GLY A 387 -18.42 18.07 -9.49
CA GLY A 387 -19.25 19.29 -9.41
C GLY A 387 -20.73 19.05 -9.14
N ARG A 388 -21.10 17.86 -8.66
CA ARG A 388 -22.46 17.53 -8.23
C ARG A 388 -22.48 17.29 -6.73
N LEU A 389 -23.48 17.85 -6.07
CA LEU A 389 -23.75 17.55 -4.68
C LEU A 389 -24.19 16.07 -4.56
N VAL A 390 -23.39 15.25 -3.90
CA VAL A 390 -23.67 13.82 -3.72
C VAL A 390 -24.00 13.45 -2.27
N TYR A 391 -23.66 14.33 -1.33
CA TYR A 391 -23.99 14.18 0.08
C TYR A 391 -24.21 15.56 0.70
N GLU A 392 -25.30 15.74 1.44
CA GLU A 392 -25.63 16.95 2.21
C GLU A 392 -26.46 16.55 3.43
N ASN A 393 -26.05 16.97 4.64
CA ASN A 393 -26.83 16.81 5.87
C ASN A 393 -27.31 15.36 6.14
N GLY A 394 -26.43 14.36 5.96
CA GLY A 394 -26.78 12.95 6.19
C GLY A 394 -27.47 12.26 5.01
N ILE A 395 -27.83 12.98 3.96
CA ILE A 395 -28.55 12.43 2.81
C ILE A 395 -27.58 12.20 1.65
N PHE A 396 -27.43 10.94 1.23
CA PHE A 396 -26.71 10.57 0.02
C PHE A 396 -27.63 10.64 -1.20
N THR A 397 -27.19 11.31 -2.26
CA THR A 397 -27.93 11.43 -3.53
C THR A 397 -26.96 11.32 -4.69
N CYS A 398 -26.72 10.10 -5.16
CA CYS A 398 -25.91 9.85 -6.34
C CYS A 398 -26.46 8.64 -7.10
N ALA A 399 -26.53 8.74 -8.43
CA ALA A 399 -26.88 7.60 -9.26
C ALA A 399 -25.65 6.69 -9.44
N GLU A 400 -25.88 5.38 -9.39
CA GLU A 400 -24.87 4.37 -9.73
C GLU A 400 -24.27 4.64 -11.13
N GLY A 401 -22.96 4.38 -11.29
CA GLY A 401 -22.24 4.67 -12.55
C GLY A 401 -21.92 6.15 -12.82
N SER A 402 -22.26 7.06 -11.89
CA SER A 402 -21.87 8.48 -11.98
C SER A 402 -20.36 8.70 -11.90
N GLY A 403 -19.66 7.83 -11.16
CA GLY A 403 -18.20 7.77 -11.13
C GLY A 403 -17.61 7.50 -12.51
N LYS A 404 -16.34 7.87 -12.70
CA LYS A 404 -15.60 7.63 -13.94
C LYS A 404 -14.19 7.17 -13.63
N PHE A 405 -13.75 6.14 -14.34
CA PHE A 405 -12.35 5.74 -14.36
C PHE A 405 -11.47 6.93 -14.74
N CYS A 406 -10.38 7.13 -14.00
CA CYS A 406 -9.40 8.18 -14.26
C CYS A 406 -8.10 7.53 -14.73
N PRO A 407 -7.79 7.54 -16.04
CA PRO A 407 -6.54 7.02 -16.55
C PRO A 407 -5.35 7.70 -15.86
N LEU A 408 -4.44 6.88 -15.34
CA LEU A 408 -3.23 7.32 -14.65
C LEU A 408 -2.05 7.24 -15.61
N ARG A 409 -1.47 8.40 -15.94
CA ARG A 409 -0.29 8.45 -16.80
C ARG A 409 0.94 7.93 -16.04
N THR A 410 1.82 7.21 -16.72
CA THR A 410 3.11 6.78 -16.16
C THR A 410 4.11 7.93 -16.01
N PHE A 411 5.25 7.63 -15.41
CA PHE A 411 6.32 8.57 -15.05
C PHE A 411 5.79 9.76 -14.25
N PRO A 412 5.15 9.54 -13.07
CA PRO A 412 4.79 10.63 -12.18
C PRO A 412 6.04 11.45 -11.82
N ASP A 413 6.03 12.74 -12.13
CA ASP A 413 7.15 13.66 -11.88
C ASP A 413 7.59 13.62 -10.41
N TYR A 414 6.62 13.51 -9.49
CA TYR A 414 6.86 13.43 -8.06
C TYR A 414 7.84 12.30 -7.67
N LEU A 415 7.80 11.18 -8.39
CA LEU A 415 8.67 10.02 -8.16
C LEU A 415 9.86 9.99 -9.12
N TYR A 416 9.62 10.17 -10.42
CA TYR A 416 10.58 9.87 -11.48
C TYR A 416 11.50 11.05 -11.82
N LYS A 417 11.14 12.30 -11.53
CA LYS A 417 11.96 13.46 -11.91
C LYS A 417 13.36 13.41 -11.28
N LYS A 418 13.47 12.99 -10.02
CA LYS A 418 14.76 12.77 -9.33
C LYS A 418 15.48 11.51 -9.82
N MET A 419 14.75 10.48 -10.24
CA MET A 419 15.33 9.23 -10.76
C MET A 419 16.13 9.47 -12.04
N VAL A 420 15.65 10.34 -12.94
CA VAL A 420 16.36 10.74 -14.17
C VAL A 420 17.75 11.30 -13.87
N GLN A 421 17.88 12.12 -12.82
CA GLN A 421 19.18 12.68 -12.42
C GLN A 421 20.04 11.65 -11.69
N ARG A 422 19.43 10.82 -10.82
CA ARG A 422 20.12 9.75 -10.11
C ARG A 422 20.81 8.77 -11.08
N GLU A 423 20.11 8.37 -12.13
CA GLU A 423 20.65 7.45 -13.14
C GLU A 423 21.86 8.02 -13.88
N LYS A 424 21.87 9.32 -14.18
CA LYS A 424 23.03 10.01 -14.77
C LYS A 424 24.22 10.06 -13.81
N CYS A 425 23.99 10.35 -12.54
CA CYS A 425 25.05 10.53 -11.54
C CYS A 425 25.64 9.21 -11.03
N GLN A 426 24.90 8.10 -11.10
CA GLN A 426 25.32 6.79 -10.59
C GLN A 426 25.86 5.86 -11.69
N ALA A 427 26.23 6.40 -12.86
CA ALA A 427 26.84 5.61 -13.93
C ALA A 427 28.17 5.00 -13.45
N VAL A 428 28.18 3.67 -13.29
CA VAL A 428 29.39 2.92 -12.93
C VAL A 428 30.36 2.89 -14.10
N LYS A 429 31.66 3.10 -13.82
CA LYS A 429 32.72 3.05 -14.82
C LYS A 429 33.63 1.86 -14.54
N ALA A 430 33.94 1.11 -15.59
CA ALA A 430 34.99 0.11 -15.50
C ALA A 430 36.34 0.81 -15.33
N VAL A 431 37.23 0.19 -14.55
CA VAL A 431 38.64 0.59 -14.52
C VAL A 431 39.29 0.02 -15.75
N GLU A 432 39.87 0.90 -16.58
CA GLU A 432 40.67 0.51 -17.73
C GLU A 432 41.97 -0.16 -17.26
N ARG A 433 42.23 -1.37 -17.73
CA ARG A 433 43.42 -2.16 -17.42
C ARG A 433 43.95 -2.76 -18.71
N GLU A 434 45.27 -2.89 -18.80
CA GLU A 434 45.88 -3.75 -19.80
C GLU A 434 45.36 -5.19 -19.63
N PRO A 435 45.10 -5.92 -20.73
CA PRO A 435 44.75 -7.33 -20.66
C PRO A 435 45.79 -8.12 -19.86
N TYR A 436 45.33 -9.00 -18.97
CA TYR A 436 46.22 -9.87 -18.22
C TYR A 436 46.94 -10.84 -19.17
N THR A 437 48.28 -10.80 -19.16
CA THR A 437 49.16 -11.62 -20.03
C THR A 437 49.91 -12.71 -19.30
N GLY A 438 49.71 -12.85 -17.98
CA GLY A 438 50.36 -13.90 -17.20
C GLY A 438 49.72 -15.28 -17.39
N ASP A 439 50.38 -16.31 -16.87
CA ASP A 439 49.86 -17.67 -16.91
C ASP A 439 48.56 -17.81 -16.11
N VAL A 440 47.68 -18.72 -16.56
CA VAL A 440 46.44 -19.09 -15.86
C VAL A 440 46.47 -20.59 -15.57
N VAL A 441 46.16 -20.98 -14.33
CA VAL A 441 46.07 -22.39 -13.96
C VAL A 441 44.94 -23.09 -14.73
N ALA A 442 45.20 -24.30 -15.23
CA ALA A 442 44.16 -25.10 -15.88
C ALA A 442 43.10 -25.53 -14.85
N VAL A 443 41.89 -24.98 -14.95
CA VAL A 443 40.74 -25.39 -14.13
C VAL A 443 39.95 -26.44 -14.91
N VAL A 444 39.86 -27.66 -14.38
CA VAL A 444 39.01 -28.72 -14.96
C VAL A 444 37.55 -28.44 -14.56
N ASN A 445 36.84 -27.64 -15.36
CA ASN A 445 35.41 -27.42 -15.17
C ASN A 445 34.62 -28.57 -15.78
N SER A 446 34.04 -29.44 -14.94
CA SER A 446 33.11 -30.49 -15.34
C SER A 446 31.71 -29.92 -15.63
N SER A 447 31.58 -28.98 -16.59
CA SER A 447 30.31 -28.63 -17.26
C SER A 447 30.44 -27.39 -18.14
N LYS A 448 30.81 -27.58 -19.40
CA LYS A 448 30.30 -26.76 -20.51
C LYS A 448 29.96 -27.69 -21.68
N ARG A 449 28.66 -27.78 -21.98
CA ARG A 449 28.20 -28.22 -23.31
C ARG A 449 28.36 -27.00 -24.22
N ASP A 450 29.37 -27.04 -25.07
CA ASP A 450 29.55 -26.04 -26.11
C ASP A 450 28.43 -26.15 -27.16
N PHE A 451 27.82 -25.03 -27.49
CA PHE A 451 27.05 -24.88 -28.73
C PHE A 451 28.06 -24.73 -29.87
N GLY A 452 28.36 -25.83 -30.56
CA GLY A 452 29.28 -25.86 -31.70
C GLY A 452 28.64 -25.35 -32.99
N ALA A 453 29.31 -24.41 -33.65
CA ALA A 453 29.24 -24.23 -35.09
C ALA A 453 30.12 -25.30 -35.78
N SER A 454 29.69 -25.76 -36.94
CA SER A 454 30.26 -26.84 -37.75
C SER A 454 31.67 -26.56 -38.29
N ASP A 455 32.57 -27.54 -38.23
CA ASP A 455 33.14 -28.17 -39.43
C ASP A 455 33.96 -29.44 -39.14
N LEU A 456 33.98 -30.30 -40.17
CA LEU A 456 34.58 -31.62 -40.38
C LEU A 456 35.96 -31.89 -39.75
N ASP A 457 36.16 -33.05 -39.10
CA ASP A 457 36.78 -34.25 -39.70
C ASP A 457 36.93 -35.39 -38.67
N THR A 458 36.83 -36.64 -39.14
CA THR A 458 37.00 -37.87 -38.31
C THR A 458 38.37 -38.48 -38.60
N PRO A 459 39.06 -39.16 -37.65
CA PRO A 459 38.89 -40.61 -37.58
C PRO A 459 39.01 -41.27 -36.18
N THR A 460 38.11 -42.23 -35.96
CA THR A 460 38.16 -43.48 -35.16
C THR A 460 39.35 -43.79 -34.22
N ARG A 461 39.06 -44.04 -32.92
CA ARG A 461 39.42 -45.29 -32.19
C ARG A 461 38.70 -45.42 -30.82
N PRO A 462 38.53 -46.65 -30.29
CA PRO A 462 37.47 -47.00 -29.34
C PRO A 462 37.81 -46.79 -27.85
N CYS A 463 36.72 -46.65 -27.12
CA CYS A 463 36.54 -46.49 -25.69
C CYS A 463 37.14 -47.64 -24.84
N THR A 464 37.82 -47.29 -23.74
CA THR A 464 37.99 -48.18 -22.57
C THR A 464 37.57 -47.43 -21.31
N ARG A 465 36.52 -47.93 -20.67
CA ARG A 465 36.02 -47.57 -19.33
C ARG A 465 37.02 -47.89 -18.24
N HIS A 466 37.04 -47.07 -17.18
CA HIS A 466 37.20 -47.34 -15.74
C HIS A 466 37.57 -45.98 -15.09
N GLY A 467 37.01 -45.46 -14.01
CA GLY A 467 36.00 -45.88 -13.05
C GLY A 467 36.07 -44.90 -11.86
N GLY A 468 34.94 -44.59 -11.23
CA GLY A 468 34.86 -43.98 -9.90
C GLY A 468 34.80 -42.45 -9.82
N VAL A 469 33.61 -41.88 -9.94
CA VAL A 469 33.31 -40.53 -9.43
C VAL A 469 32.87 -40.69 -7.98
N ARG A 470 33.55 -40.04 -7.03
CA ARG A 470 33.03 -39.78 -5.69
C ARG A 470 32.18 -38.52 -5.76
N ASP A 471 30.90 -38.64 -5.45
CA ASP A 471 30.01 -37.51 -5.22
C ASP A 471 30.33 -36.89 -3.85
N LEU A 472 30.57 -35.58 -3.82
CA LEU A 472 30.98 -34.83 -2.63
C LEU A 472 29.80 -34.04 -2.02
N HIS A 473 28.58 -34.23 -2.51
CA HIS A 473 27.39 -33.50 -2.03
C HIS A 473 26.37 -34.33 -1.23
N GLU A 474 26.69 -35.56 -0.84
CA GLU A 474 25.93 -36.29 0.19
C GLU A 474 26.83 -36.61 1.38
N SER A 475 27.00 -35.64 2.29
CA SER A 475 27.54 -35.89 3.63
C SER A 475 26.39 -35.93 4.62
N SER A 476 25.86 -37.12 4.89
CA SER A 476 24.99 -37.38 6.04
C SER A 476 25.87 -37.65 7.27
N PHE A 477 25.74 -36.82 8.31
CA PHE A 477 26.34 -37.12 9.61
C PHE A 477 25.66 -38.37 10.18
N SER A 478 26.41 -39.47 10.28
CA SER A 478 26.00 -40.67 10.99
C SER A 478 27.06 -41.02 12.04
N LEU A 479 26.71 -40.78 13.31
CA LEU A 479 27.48 -41.26 14.45
C LEU A 479 27.27 -42.76 14.58
N SER A 480 28.32 -43.55 14.32
CA SER A 480 28.42 -44.92 14.78
C SER A 480 29.74 -45.09 15.51
N GLY A 481 29.65 -45.45 16.79
CA GLY A 481 30.78 -45.50 17.72
C GLY A 481 31.52 -46.83 17.70
N GLU A 482 32.68 -46.85 18.35
CA GLU A 482 33.24 -48.09 18.88
C GLU A 482 33.99 -47.82 20.20
N LYS A 483 33.58 -48.55 21.23
CA LYS A 483 34.25 -48.66 22.52
C LYS A 483 35.59 -49.36 22.33
N ARG A 484 36.66 -48.78 22.86
CA ARG A 484 37.91 -49.52 23.13
C ARG A 484 38.23 -49.48 24.61
N THR A 485 37.98 -50.62 25.26
CA THR A 485 38.60 -51.05 26.51
C THR A 485 40.04 -51.48 26.24
N THR A 486 41.00 -50.94 26.99
CA THR A 486 42.20 -51.67 27.43
C THR A 486 42.68 -51.08 28.76
N ARG A 487 42.89 -52.00 29.71
CA ARG A 487 43.59 -51.81 30.98
C ARG A 487 45.07 -51.50 30.72
N ASP A 488 45.65 -50.63 31.54
CA ASP A 488 46.66 -50.99 32.54
C ASP A 488 46.62 -49.96 33.69
#